data_AF-A0A661NIK7-F1
#
_entry.id   AF-A0A661NIK7-F1
#
_cell.length_a   1.000
_cell.length_b   1.000
_cell.length_c   1.000
_cell.angle_alpha   90.00
_cell.angle_beta   90.00
_cell.angle_gamma   90.00
#
_symmetry.space_group_name_H-M   'P 1'
#
loop_
_entity.id
_entity.type
_entity.pdbx_description
1 polymer ?
#
loop_
_entity_poly.entity_id
_entity_poly.type
_entity_poly.pdbx_seq_one_letter_code
_entity_poly.pdbx_strand_id
1 'polypeptide(L)'
;MSTHGAIVLSVLLMIPSVGCSSGESNSSTPTGARPGTQAAAGGQESQESPDSEETTDSPEPLGGGFFVAEGAPDPLACAADTDCAYDGAVNAEGCCWSYRGVNAVAMSTAYRDWQAAHREANCADVDCPPPPVPTRPEECLFEVSCVDAQCQNACNR
;
A
#
# COMPACT_ATOMS: atom_id res chain seq x y z
N MET A 1 45.58 -11.84 -34.01
CA MET A 1 44.44 -12.71 -34.33
C MET A 1 44.33 -13.74 -33.22
N SER A 2 43.46 -13.50 -32.23
CA SER A 2 43.15 -14.46 -31.17
C SER A 2 41.66 -14.43 -30.91
N THR A 3 40.99 -15.49 -31.35
CA THR A 3 39.58 -15.80 -31.15
C THR A 3 39.40 -16.58 -29.85
N HIS A 4 38.65 -16.01 -28.91
CA HIS A 4 38.00 -16.73 -27.79
C HIS A 4 36.54 -16.23 -27.83
N GLY A 5 35.50 -17.03 -27.98
CA GLY A 5 35.26 -18.39 -27.54
C GLY A 5 33.97 -18.33 -26.70
N ALA A 6 32.81 -18.23 -27.36
CA ALA A 6 31.52 -18.09 -26.71
C ALA A 6 31.03 -19.44 -26.17
N ILE A 7 30.84 -19.54 -24.86
CA ILE A 7 30.24 -20.70 -24.19
C ILE A 7 28.77 -20.37 -23.97
N VAL A 8 27.89 -21.07 -24.69
CA VAL A 8 26.43 -21.03 -24.50
C VAL A 8 26.08 -22.08 -23.46
N LEU A 9 25.74 -21.66 -22.24
CA LEU A 9 25.16 -22.53 -21.22
C LEU A 9 23.65 -22.57 -21.41
N SER A 10 23.13 -23.66 -21.95
CA SER A 10 21.69 -23.96 -21.96
C SER A 10 21.26 -24.47 -20.58
N VAL A 11 20.48 -23.68 -19.86
CA VAL A 11 19.84 -24.10 -18.60
C VAL A 11 18.44 -24.64 -18.92
N LEU A 12 18.27 -25.94 -18.73
CA LEU A 12 16.97 -26.62 -18.76
C LEU A 12 16.18 -26.24 -17.49
N LEU A 13 15.06 -25.53 -17.64
CA LEU A 13 14.11 -25.27 -16.56
C LEU A 13 13.07 -26.40 -16.50
N MET A 14 13.08 -27.16 -15.41
CA MET A 14 11.95 -28.02 -15.03
C MET A 14 10.93 -27.20 -14.24
N ILE A 15 9.67 -27.21 -14.69
CA ILE A 15 8.55 -26.51 -14.06
C ILE A 15 7.63 -27.55 -13.42
N PRO A 16 7.47 -27.58 -12.08
CA PRO A 16 6.42 -28.37 -11.44
C PRO A 16 5.08 -27.61 -11.43
N SER A 17 4.05 -28.25 -11.95
CA SER A 17 2.66 -27.79 -11.92
C SER A 17 2.04 -28.07 -10.54
N VAL A 18 1.63 -27.02 -9.83
CA VAL A 18 0.87 -27.14 -8.57
C VAL A 18 -0.56 -26.70 -8.84
N GLY A 19 -1.51 -27.64 -8.70
CA GLY A 19 -2.94 -27.40 -8.84
C GLY A 19 -3.54 -26.80 -7.58
N CYS A 20 -4.34 -25.74 -7.73
CA CYS A 20 -5.09 -25.13 -6.65
C CYS A 20 -6.37 -25.92 -6.36
N SER A 21 -6.55 -26.27 -5.08
CA SER A 21 -7.75 -26.89 -4.50
C SER A 21 -8.69 -25.80 -4.02
N SER A 22 -9.93 -25.75 -4.54
CA SER A 22 -10.96 -24.81 -4.12
C SER A 22 -11.75 -25.37 -2.93
N GLY A 23 -11.72 -24.68 -1.80
CA GLY A 23 -12.58 -24.94 -0.64
C GLY A 23 -13.40 -23.69 -0.31
N GLU A 24 -14.72 -23.76 -0.50
CA GLU A 24 -15.68 -22.73 -0.15
C GLU A 24 -16.00 -22.77 1.36
N SER A 25 -15.96 -21.61 2.04
CA SER A 25 -16.36 -21.46 3.45
C SER A 25 -17.40 -20.34 3.62
N ASN A 26 -18.61 -20.78 3.99
CA ASN A 26 -19.66 -20.18 4.82
C ASN A 26 -19.86 -18.65 4.93
N SER A 27 -21.08 -18.25 4.54
CA SER A 27 -21.81 -17.07 4.98
C SER A 27 -21.98 -16.97 6.50
N SER A 28 -21.83 -15.76 7.06
CA SER A 28 -22.51 -15.35 8.29
C SER A 28 -22.70 -13.83 8.36
N THR A 29 -23.96 -13.41 8.40
CA THR A 29 -24.43 -12.07 8.77
C THR A 29 -24.18 -11.81 10.26
N PRO A 30 -24.02 -10.54 10.68
CA PRO A 30 -24.97 -10.07 11.70
C PRO A 30 -25.50 -8.64 11.48
N THR A 31 -26.82 -8.57 11.66
CA THR A 31 -27.66 -7.39 11.91
C THR A 31 -27.40 -6.85 13.31
N GLY A 32 -27.32 -5.52 13.48
CA GLY A 32 -27.28 -4.92 14.81
C GLY A 32 -27.31 -3.39 14.80
N ALA A 33 -28.50 -2.80 14.69
CA ALA A 33 -28.75 -1.38 14.88
C ALA A 33 -28.87 -1.03 16.38
N ARG A 34 -28.34 0.14 16.81
CA ARG A 34 -28.72 0.83 18.06
C ARG A 34 -28.88 2.34 17.79
N PRO A 35 -30.03 2.95 18.11
CA PRO A 35 -30.21 4.39 18.17
C PRO A 35 -30.31 4.92 19.62
N GLY A 36 -30.08 6.23 19.79
CA GLY A 36 -30.29 7.03 21.01
C GLY A 36 -28.96 7.43 21.68
N THR A 37 -28.73 8.67 22.13
CA THR A 37 -29.62 9.63 22.80
C THR A 37 -28.98 11.03 22.82
N GLN A 38 -29.84 12.05 22.93
CA GLN A 38 -29.57 13.49 22.89
C GLN A 38 -28.98 14.10 24.17
N ALA A 39 -28.39 15.29 24.01
CA ALA A 39 -28.65 16.54 24.73
C ALA A 39 -27.57 17.13 25.68
N ALA A 40 -27.45 18.47 25.52
CA ALA A 40 -27.22 19.53 26.51
C ALA A 40 -25.78 20.05 26.78
N ALA A 41 -25.53 21.23 26.18
CA ALA A 41 -25.05 22.50 26.74
C ALA A 41 -24.28 22.53 28.09
N GLY A 42 -23.15 23.25 28.08
CA GLY A 42 -22.51 23.84 29.27
C GLY A 42 -21.14 24.41 28.92
N GLY A 43 -20.95 25.72 29.08
CA GLY A 43 -19.68 26.41 28.85
C GLY A 43 -18.72 26.34 30.06
N GLN A 44 -17.77 27.29 30.04
CA GLN A 44 -16.67 27.54 31.00
C GLN A 44 -15.42 26.68 30.77
N GLU A 45 -14.19 27.15 30.94
CA GLU A 45 -13.58 28.47 31.16
C GLU A 45 -12.08 28.18 31.04
N SER A 46 -11.30 29.14 30.54
CA SER A 46 -9.87 28.98 30.28
C SER A 46 -9.08 28.50 31.50
N GLN A 47 -8.27 27.44 31.31
CA GLN A 47 -7.12 27.16 32.14
C GLN A 47 -5.85 27.17 31.28
N GLU A 48 -4.92 28.01 31.70
CA GLU A 48 -3.65 28.30 31.08
C GLU A 48 -2.54 27.46 31.76
N SER A 49 -1.67 26.89 30.92
CA SER A 49 -0.30 26.37 31.17
C SER A 49 -0.12 25.03 31.93
N PRO A 50 1.01 24.30 31.76
CA PRO A 50 2.17 24.49 30.87
C PRO A 50 2.59 23.26 30.01
N ASP A 51 3.40 23.54 28.99
CA ASP A 51 4.52 22.78 28.41
C ASP A 51 4.59 21.25 28.64
N SER A 52 4.27 20.49 27.59
CA SER A 52 4.91 19.20 27.26
C SER A 52 4.62 18.92 25.79
N GLU A 53 5.51 19.40 24.93
CA GLU A 53 5.66 18.90 23.56
C GLU A 53 6.18 17.46 23.61
N GLU A 54 5.35 16.52 24.03
CA GLU A 54 5.47 15.13 23.58
C GLU A 54 4.55 15.03 22.36
N THR A 55 5.04 15.51 21.22
CA THR A 55 4.48 15.17 19.93
C THR A 55 4.65 13.66 19.80
N THR A 56 3.62 12.93 20.23
CA THR A 56 3.32 11.60 19.73
C THR A 56 3.40 11.73 18.21
N ASP A 57 4.45 11.16 17.64
CA ASP A 57 4.66 10.94 16.22
C ASP A 57 3.52 10.02 15.74
N SER A 58 2.34 10.62 15.65
CA SER A 58 1.18 10.04 15.01
C SER A 58 1.44 10.33 13.54
N PRO A 59 1.71 9.31 12.70
CA PRO A 59 2.12 9.53 11.33
C PRO A 59 1.05 10.37 10.64
N GLU A 60 1.35 11.64 10.39
CA GLU A 60 0.50 12.48 9.58
C GLU A 60 0.46 11.84 8.19
N PRO A 61 -0.72 11.50 7.65
CA PRO A 61 -0.80 10.92 6.33
C PRO A 61 -0.29 11.97 5.35
N LEU A 62 0.89 11.73 4.75
CA LEU A 62 1.32 12.45 3.56
C LEU A 62 0.12 12.49 2.61
N GLY A 63 -0.32 13.72 2.29
CA GLY A 63 -1.55 13.99 1.56
C GLY A 63 -1.68 13.05 0.38
N GLY A 64 -2.57 12.07 0.49
CA GLY A 64 -2.57 10.91 -0.38
C GLY A 64 -2.47 9.57 0.31
N GLY A 65 -2.85 9.42 1.58
CA GLY A 65 -3.34 8.16 2.19
C GLY A 65 -2.36 6.98 2.25
N PHE A 66 -1.06 7.24 2.17
CA PHE A 66 -0.02 6.22 2.34
C PHE A 66 0.17 5.90 3.82
N PHE A 67 0.50 4.64 4.13
CA PHE A 67 0.88 4.23 5.47
C PHE A 67 2.37 4.51 5.68
N VAL A 68 2.70 5.43 6.58
CA VAL A 68 4.09 5.78 6.88
C VAL A 68 4.38 5.37 8.32
N ALA A 69 5.44 4.60 8.51
CA ALA A 69 5.94 4.22 9.83
C ALA A 69 7.46 4.47 9.87
N GLU A 70 8.08 4.29 11.04
CA GLU A 70 9.52 4.53 11.19
C GLU A 70 10.34 3.73 10.15
N GLY A 71 11.27 4.43 9.50
CA GLY A 71 12.12 3.85 8.46
C GLY A 71 11.45 3.68 7.08
N ALA A 72 10.19 4.08 6.92
CA ALA A 72 9.54 4.15 5.61
C ALA A 72 10.24 5.20 4.73
N PRO A 73 10.63 4.86 3.50
CA PRO A 73 11.07 5.87 2.53
C PRO A 73 9.88 6.71 2.07
N ASP A 74 10.16 7.86 1.43
CA ASP A 74 9.11 8.69 0.85
C ASP A 74 8.31 7.87 -0.19
N PRO A 75 6.99 7.76 -0.03
CA PRO A 75 6.14 6.93 -0.87
C PRO A 75 6.05 7.41 -2.32
N LEU A 76 6.38 8.67 -2.60
CA LEU A 76 6.27 9.23 -3.95
C LEU A 76 7.62 9.66 -4.53
N ALA A 77 8.70 9.71 -3.76
CA ALA A 77 9.99 10.19 -4.28
C ALA A 77 10.53 9.34 -5.43
N CYS A 78 10.98 10.02 -6.50
CA CYS A 78 11.64 9.40 -7.64
C CYS A 78 12.70 10.32 -8.25
N ALA A 79 13.69 9.72 -8.92
CA ALA A 79 14.66 10.41 -9.76
C ALA A 79 14.45 10.10 -11.26
N ALA A 80 13.87 8.95 -11.57
CA ALA A 80 13.53 8.51 -12.92
C ALA A 80 12.23 7.70 -12.93
N ASP A 81 11.63 7.52 -14.12
CA ASP A 81 10.41 6.73 -14.29
C ASP A 81 10.55 5.29 -13.76
N THR A 82 11.76 4.72 -13.84
CA THR A 82 12.07 3.38 -13.33
C THR A 82 12.02 3.28 -11.81
N ASP A 83 12.06 4.41 -11.10
CA ASP A 83 11.90 4.43 -9.65
C ASP A 83 10.42 4.36 -9.25
N CYS A 84 9.50 4.50 -10.20
CA CYS A 84 8.08 4.44 -9.95
C CYS A 84 7.50 3.06 -10.23
N ALA A 85 6.58 2.64 -9.36
CA ALA A 85 5.81 1.43 -9.48
C ALA A 85 4.33 1.73 -9.25
N TYR A 86 3.48 0.80 -9.66
CA TYR A 86 2.08 0.75 -9.23
C TYR A 86 1.89 -0.51 -8.39
N ASP A 87 1.15 -0.41 -7.29
CA ASP A 87 0.74 -1.57 -6.49
C ASP A 87 -0.48 -1.21 -5.62
N GLY A 88 -1.00 -2.18 -4.87
CA GLY A 88 -1.83 -1.89 -3.70
C GLY A 88 -1.05 -1.10 -2.67
N ALA A 89 -1.72 -0.22 -1.93
CA ALA A 89 -1.11 0.39 -0.73
C ALA A 89 -1.53 -0.42 0.49
N VAL A 90 -0.66 -0.58 1.48
CA VAL A 90 -1.11 -1.11 2.78
C VAL A 90 -2.10 -0.14 3.42
N ASN A 91 -3.10 -0.69 4.09
CA ASN A 91 -4.11 0.06 4.79
C ASN A 91 -3.52 0.85 5.99
N ALA A 92 -4.35 1.64 6.66
CA ALA A 92 -3.90 2.44 7.82
C ALA A 92 -3.33 1.59 8.97
N GLU A 93 -3.63 0.29 9.02
CA GLU A 93 -3.11 -0.67 9.99
C GLU A 93 -1.75 -1.23 9.59
N GLY A 94 -1.25 -0.92 8.38
CA GLY A 94 0.07 -1.34 7.88
C GLY A 94 0.12 -2.78 7.34
N CYS A 95 -0.99 -3.53 7.40
CA CYS A 95 -0.95 -4.98 7.23
C CYS A 95 -1.62 -5.52 5.98
N CYS A 96 -2.73 -4.95 5.54
CA CYS A 96 -3.48 -5.51 4.42
C CYS A 96 -3.40 -4.61 3.21
N TRP A 97 -3.18 -5.24 2.06
CA TRP A 97 -3.25 -4.55 0.78
C TRP A 97 -4.66 -4.00 0.56
N SER A 98 -4.72 -2.73 0.19
CA SER A 98 -5.93 -2.02 -0.15
C SER A 98 -5.74 -1.31 -1.48
N TYR A 99 -6.69 -1.55 -2.38
CA TYR A 99 -6.79 -0.80 -3.63
C TYR A 99 -7.70 0.40 -3.38
N ARG A 100 -7.19 1.60 -3.61
CA ARG A 100 -7.97 2.82 -3.38
C ARG A 100 -9.04 2.97 -4.44
N GLY A 101 -10.30 2.79 -4.03
CA GLY A 101 -11.42 2.83 -4.96
C GLY A 101 -11.21 1.89 -6.15
N VAL A 102 -10.70 0.67 -5.88
CA VAL A 102 -10.33 -0.40 -6.84
C VAL A 102 -9.15 -0.14 -7.78
N ASN A 103 -8.32 0.87 -7.51
CA ASN A 103 -7.17 1.22 -8.35
C ASN A 103 -5.84 0.96 -7.64
N ALA A 104 -4.84 0.54 -8.42
CA ALA A 104 -3.44 0.58 -7.99
C ALA A 104 -3.00 2.02 -7.73
N VAL A 105 -2.03 2.20 -6.85
CA VAL A 105 -1.50 3.49 -6.43
C VAL A 105 -0.10 3.64 -6.98
N ALA A 106 0.18 4.74 -7.67
CA ALA A 106 1.56 5.12 -8.02
C ALA A 106 2.37 5.37 -6.75
N MET A 107 3.56 4.78 -6.67
CA MET A 107 4.47 4.91 -5.54
C MET A 107 5.92 4.69 -5.97
N SER A 108 6.85 5.06 -5.12
CA SER A 108 8.26 4.73 -5.30
C SER A 108 8.50 3.23 -5.10
N THR A 109 9.43 2.68 -5.87
CA THR A 109 9.85 1.28 -5.76
C THR A 109 10.44 1.01 -4.38
N ALA A 110 11.20 1.96 -3.83
CA ALA A 110 11.74 1.88 -2.48
C ALA A 110 10.63 1.70 -1.43
N TYR A 111 9.54 2.45 -1.55
CA TYR A 111 8.40 2.34 -0.64
C TYR A 111 7.60 1.05 -0.85
N ARG A 112 7.42 0.58 -2.09
CA ARG A 112 6.81 -0.73 -2.36
C ARG A 112 7.60 -1.86 -1.71
N ASP A 113 8.92 -1.85 -1.85
CA ASP A 113 9.79 -2.88 -1.28
C ASP A 113 9.79 -2.80 0.27
N TRP A 114 9.77 -1.58 0.83
CA TRP A 114 9.57 -1.39 2.26
C TRP A 114 8.23 -1.93 2.76
N GLN A 115 7.11 -1.69 2.05
CA GLN A 115 5.81 -2.23 2.43
C GLN A 115 5.82 -3.77 2.46
N ALA A 116 6.45 -4.40 1.48
CA ALA A 116 6.58 -5.86 1.44
C ALA A 116 7.33 -6.39 2.68
N ALA A 117 8.48 -5.78 3.01
CA ALA A 117 9.26 -6.13 4.19
C ALA A 117 8.52 -5.84 5.50
N HIS A 118 7.82 -4.71 5.58
CA HIS A 118 7.02 -4.33 6.75
C HIS A 118 5.93 -5.36 7.03
N ARG A 119 5.20 -5.79 5.99
CA ARG A 119 4.15 -6.80 6.12
C ARG A 119 4.70 -8.15 6.55
N GLU A 120 5.81 -8.58 5.96
CA GLU A 120 6.46 -9.84 6.33
C GLU A 120 6.87 -9.83 7.81
N ALA A 121 7.40 -8.71 8.30
CA ALA A 121 7.88 -8.59 9.67
C ALA A 121 6.78 -8.39 10.73
N ASN A 122 5.71 -7.66 10.40
CA ASN A 122 4.74 -7.15 11.39
C ASN A 122 3.34 -7.75 11.26
N CYS A 123 3.04 -8.43 10.15
CA CYS A 123 1.67 -8.79 9.79
C CYS A 123 1.49 -10.28 9.46
N ALA A 124 2.43 -11.13 9.91
CA ALA A 124 2.39 -12.57 9.66
C ALA A 124 1.11 -13.25 10.19
N ASP A 125 0.54 -12.74 11.29
CA ASP A 125 -0.65 -13.30 11.95
C ASP A 125 -1.96 -12.56 11.58
N VAL A 126 -1.91 -11.61 10.64
CA VAL A 126 -3.08 -10.82 10.24
C VAL A 126 -3.79 -11.48 9.06
N ASP A 127 -5.06 -11.84 9.25
CA ASP A 127 -5.91 -12.33 8.15
C ASP A 127 -6.39 -11.14 7.31
N CYS A 128 -5.94 -11.09 6.06
CA CYS A 128 -6.31 -10.02 5.15
C CYS A 128 -7.45 -10.46 4.23
N PRO A 129 -8.50 -9.62 4.08
CA PRO A 129 -9.55 -9.91 3.12
C PRO A 129 -8.95 -9.97 1.70
N PRO A 130 -9.50 -10.83 0.82
CA PRO A 130 -9.07 -10.84 -0.57
C PRO A 130 -9.32 -9.46 -1.19
N PRO A 131 -8.40 -8.97 -2.03
CA PRO A 131 -8.58 -7.67 -2.64
C PRO A 131 -9.84 -7.66 -3.53
N PRO A 132 -10.53 -6.52 -3.63
CA PRO A 132 -11.65 -6.39 -4.56
C PRO A 132 -11.16 -6.58 -6.01
N VAL A 133 -11.97 -7.24 -6.83
CA VAL A 133 -11.69 -7.39 -8.27
C VAL A 133 -11.77 -6.01 -8.94
N PRO A 134 -10.75 -5.57 -9.71
CA PRO A 134 -10.80 -4.31 -10.44
C PRO A 134 -11.99 -4.29 -11.42
N THR A 135 -12.78 -3.21 -11.42
CA THR A 135 -14.00 -3.08 -12.24
C THR A 135 -13.79 -2.28 -13.53
N ARG A 136 -12.58 -1.78 -13.81
CA ARG A 136 -12.28 -0.96 -15.01
C ARG A 136 -11.11 -1.53 -15.84
N PRO A 137 -11.16 -1.44 -17.18
CA PRO A 137 -10.10 -1.92 -18.07
C PRO A 137 -8.82 -1.05 -18.02
N GLU A 138 -7.72 -1.67 -18.45
CA GLU A 138 -6.34 -1.56 -17.93
C GLU A 138 -5.44 -0.46 -18.54
N GLU A 139 -5.96 0.44 -19.36
CA GLU A 139 -5.09 1.21 -20.26
C GLU A 139 -4.39 2.41 -19.59
N CYS A 140 -4.97 2.91 -18.49
CA CYS A 140 -4.52 4.14 -17.84
C CYS A 140 -4.14 3.97 -16.35
N LEU A 141 -4.24 2.76 -15.81
CA LEU A 141 -4.08 2.50 -14.37
C LEU A 141 -2.67 2.03 -13.99
N PHE A 142 -1.86 1.68 -14.99
CA PHE A 142 -0.59 1.00 -14.79
C PHE A 142 0.62 1.73 -15.39
N GLU A 143 0.39 2.88 -16.03
CA GLU A 143 1.46 3.75 -16.48
C GLU A 143 1.80 4.72 -15.35
N VAL A 144 2.99 4.54 -14.78
CA VAL A 144 3.55 5.43 -13.75
C VAL A 144 4.77 6.14 -14.31
N SER A 145 4.95 7.40 -13.92
CA SER A 145 6.08 8.21 -14.37
C SER A 145 6.56 9.12 -13.25
N CYS A 146 7.83 9.49 -13.32
CA CYS A 146 8.44 10.44 -12.41
C CYS A 146 8.26 11.86 -12.96
N VAL A 147 7.35 12.61 -12.36
CA VAL A 147 7.02 13.99 -12.76
C VAL A 147 7.30 14.90 -11.57
N ASP A 148 8.17 15.89 -11.78
CA ASP A 148 8.60 16.84 -10.74
C ASP A 148 9.15 16.13 -9.47
N ALA A 149 9.96 15.09 -9.69
CA ALA A 149 10.53 14.23 -8.63
C ALA A 149 9.49 13.48 -7.78
N GLN A 150 8.27 13.31 -8.31
CA GLN A 150 7.20 12.53 -7.68
C GLN A 150 6.62 11.49 -8.64
N CYS A 151 6.40 10.28 -8.14
CA CYS A 151 5.69 9.23 -8.85
C CYS A 151 4.23 9.61 -9.00
N GLN A 152 3.78 9.69 -10.25
CA GLN A 152 2.41 10.02 -10.60
C GLN A 152 1.87 9.00 -11.60
N ASN A 153 0.54 8.84 -11.63
CA ASN A 153 -0.12 8.13 -12.72
C ASN A 153 0.05 8.97 -14.00
N ALA A 154 0.56 8.36 -15.07
CA ALA A 154 0.89 9.03 -16.33
C ALA A 154 -0.35 9.49 -17.13
N CYS A 155 -1.56 9.19 -16.65
CA CYS A 155 -2.82 9.44 -17.35
C CYS A 155 -3.48 10.79 -17.04
N ASN A 156 -2.73 11.74 -16.49
CA ASN A 156 -3.17 13.12 -16.28
C ASN A 156 -3.15 13.96 -17.59
N ARG A 157 -3.67 13.45 -18.71
CA ARG A 157 -3.84 14.20 -19.96
C ARG A 157 -5.30 14.45 -20.31
#